data_AF-A0A9D4R0A9-F1
#
_entry.id   AF-A0A9D4R0A9-F1
#
_cell.length_a   1.000
_cell.length_b   1.000
_cell.length_c   1.000
_cell.angle_alpha   90.00
_cell.angle_beta   90.00
_cell.angle_gamma   90.00
#
_symmetry.space_group_name_H-M   'P 1'
#
loop_
_entity.id
_entity.type
_entity.pdbx_description
1 polymer ?
#
loop_
_entity_poly.entity_id
_entity_poly.type
_entity_poly.pdbx_seq_one_letter_code
_entity_poly.pdbx_strand_id
1 'polypeptide(L)'
;MGKAKDITYEPGSNKEILQGVWNSFRCNNVWHLVYTELAVSTVKGYRRGGEILLENDGNLAFQTQTANTGYTEAIFNEFWFCTHPRIFSIHAFPEESSFQYVSSERVKNENDFKKCAFLQPGFFVTGMTLLTVDACQMISDKGRCRITVGCPSTVLKDVKFKYKLSFIEGSGEINADTCMHLTRMVVYSPGMDEVSFTISLPVKGKYTFSTSVITPDLSRYWECFEFRIVCLEVDEHCRNIPTEVAKTGLGFTHEALNFGLKHPSQTTSTLEVECADQVPGKTIDLNSIHFRIAEDRINEVQFASDYIGDDENIGVSEVRVDHDKGEVVLKAGLKKKGEGVLVLKGKDKNGGGDFKPVANYIVSSYRNNEADHERLVKKNKKKVLQASKRDAKEFRETQLRDSVHSLQREVKQLMSVLNKMSSIHPTK
;
A
#
# COMPACT_ATOMS: atom_id res chain seq x y z
N MET A 1 13.16 -15.27 -24.70
CA MET A 1 12.34 -14.13 -25.17
C MET A 1 10.95 -14.27 -24.55
N GLY A 2 10.23 -13.17 -24.37
CA GLY A 2 8.90 -13.23 -23.79
C GLY A 2 8.23 -11.88 -23.71
N LYS A 3 7.09 -11.80 -23.03
CA LYS A 3 6.39 -10.54 -22.76
C LYS A 3 6.98 -9.87 -21.54
N ALA A 4 7.13 -8.55 -21.56
CA ALA A 4 7.69 -7.80 -20.45
C ALA A 4 6.94 -6.48 -20.17
N LYS A 5 6.68 -6.23 -18.88
CA LYS A 5 6.12 -4.97 -18.39
C LYS A 5 7.27 -3.97 -18.21
N ASP A 6 7.54 -3.21 -19.26
CA ASP A 6 8.58 -2.18 -19.30
C ASP A 6 8.06 -0.83 -18.76
N ILE A 7 8.82 0.24 -18.98
CA ILE A 7 8.44 1.59 -18.53
C ILE A 7 7.16 2.12 -19.21
N THR A 8 6.82 1.61 -20.39
CA THR A 8 5.62 2.04 -21.12
C THR A 8 4.38 1.28 -20.68
N TYR A 9 4.53 0.15 -19.97
CA TYR A 9 3.43 -0.70 -19.53
C TYR A 9 2.41 0.03 -18.65
N GLU A 10 1.14 0.01 -19.05
CA GLU A 10 0.05 0.61 -18.29
C GLU A 10 -0.80 -0.47 -17.61
N PRO A 11 -0.80 -0.54 -16.28
CA PRO A 11 -1.63 -1.44 -15.49
C PRO A 11 -3.10 -1.34 -15.90
N GLY A 12 -3.75 -2.49 -16.15
CA GLY A 12 -5.16 -2.55 -16.53
C GLY A 12 -5.51 -1.85 -17.85
N SER A 13 -4.54 -1.57 -18.73
CA SER A 13 -4.85 -1.15 -20.10
C SER A 13 -5.15 -2.34 -21.00
N ASN A 14 -5.85 -2.05 -22.10
CA ASN A 14 -5.99 -2.99 -23.22
C ASN A 14 -4.78 -2.95 -24.16
N LYS A 15 -3.73 -2.16 -23.86
CA LYS A 15 -2.52 -2.11 -24.68
C LYS A 15 -1.80 -3.45 -24.58
N GLU A 16 -1.26 -3.91 -25.72
CA GLU A 16 -0.47 -5.13 -25.71
C GLU A 16 0.80 -4.96 -24.89
N ILE A 17 1.17 -6.01 -24.17
CA ILE A 17 2.47 -6.06 -23.50
C ILE A 17 3.52 -6.31 -24.59
N LEU A 18 4.56 -5.48 -24.58
CA LEU A 18 5.65 -5.54 -25.54
C LEU A 18 6.51 -6.79 -25.31
N GLN A 19 7.21 -7.17 -26.37
CA GLN A 19 8.18 -8.25 -26.31
C GLN A 19 9.47 -7.73 -25.68
N GLY A 20 10.02 -8.49 -24.74
CA GLY A 20 11.24 -8.17 -24.02
C GLY A 20 12.26 -9.30 -24.10
N VAL A 21 13.53 -8.91 -23.95
CA VAL A 21 14.66 -9.83 -23.87
C VAL A 21 15.18 -9.84 -22.44
N TRP A 22 15.25 -11.03 -21.88
CA TRP A 22 15.78 -11.28 -20.55
C TRP A 22 16.49 -12.63 -20.54
N ASN A 23 17.45 -12.76 -19.63
CA ASN A 23 18.27 -13.95 -19.50
C ASN A 23 18.08 -14.57 -18.12
N SER A 24 18.44 -15.84 -18.01
CA SER A 24 18.48 -16.57 -16.75
C SER A 24 19.82 -17.25 -16.60
N PHE A 25 20.37 -17.22 -15.40
CA PHE A 25 21.56 -17.99 -15.05
C PHE A 25 21.33 -18.70 -13.73
N ARG A 26 22.12 -19.75 -13.48
CA ARG A 26 22.04 -20.51 -12.24
C ARG A 26 23.31 -20.27 -11.43
N CYS A 27 23.17 -19.74 -10.22
CA CYS A 27 24.26 -19.53 -9.29
C CYS A 27 23.88 -20.14 -7.93
N ASN A 28 24.80 -20.86 -7.29
CA ASN A 28 24.55 -21.53 -6.00
C ASN A 28 23.22 -22.32 -5.97
N ASN A 29 22.98 -23.11 -7.03
CA ASN A 29 21.77 -23.89 -7.25
C ASN A 29 20.44 -23.11 -7.39
N VAL A 30 20.45 -21.78 -7.30
CA VAL A 30 19.29 -20.91 -7.47
C VAL A 30 19.28 -20.30 -8.87
N TRP A 31 18.11 -20.27 -9.50
CA TRP A 31 17.90 -19.55 -10.75
C TRP A 31 17.80 -18.05 -10.46
N HIS A 32 18.54 -17.25 -11.22
CA HIS A 32 18.48 -15.80 -11.22
C HIS A 32 18.08 -15.32 -12.59
N LEU A 33 17.35 -14.21 -12.63
CA LEU A 33 16.87 -13.60 -13.86
C LEU A 33 17.46 -12.20 -14.00
N VAL A 34 17.87 -11.90 -15.22
CA VAL A 34 18.50 -10.65 -15.62
C VAL A 34 17.60 -10.00 -16.66
N TYR A 35 17.02 -8.86 -16.30
CA TYR A 35 16.43 -7.97 -17.30
C TYR A 35 17.52 -7.01 -17.76
N THR A 36 18.30 -7.40 -18.77
CA THR A 36 19.52 -6.71 -19.17
C THR A 36 19.30 -5.22 -19.42
N GLU A 37 18.24 -4.84 -20.15
CA GLU A 37 17.92 -3.45 -20.46
C GLU A 37 17.70 -2.60 -19.19
N LEU A 38 16.84 -3.07 -18.27
CA LEU A 38 16.54 -2.37 -17.02
C LEU A 38 17.68 -2.46 -15.99
N ALA A 39 18.59 -3.42 -16.13
CA ALA A 39 19.75 -3.60 -15.26
C ALA A 39 20.89 -2.63 -15.58
N VAL A 40 20.99 -2.13 -16.83
CA VAL A 40 22.10 -1.27 -17.28
C VAL A 40 21.62 0.12 -17.72
N SER A 41 20.32 0.35 -17.75
CA SER A 41 19.75 1.64 -18.11
C SER A 41 18.44 1.90 -17.38
N THR A 42 18.13 3.18 -17.20
CA THR A 42 16.82 3.64 -16.76
C THR A 42 16.37 4.78 -17.67
N VAL A 43 15.07 4.94 -17.82
CA VAL A 43 14.52 6.12 -18.50
C VAL A 43 14.06 7.12 -17.44
N LYS A 44 14.62 8.33 -17.50
CA LYS A 44 14.27 9.44 -16.61
C LYS A 44 13.34 10.43 -17.31
N GLY A 45 12.36 10.96 -16.57
CA GLY A 45 11.47 12.01 -17.07
C GLY A 45 10.38 11.55 -18.04
N TYR A 46 10.22 10.23 -18.23
CA TYR A 46 9.12 9.67 -19.01
C TYR A 46 7.77 10.08 -18.40
N ARG A 47 6.84 10.49 -19.26
CA ARG A 47 5.45 10.80 -18.92
C ARG A 47 4.53 10.30 -20.02
N ARG A 48 3.51 9.54 -19.63
CA ARG A 48 2.61 8.81 -20.55
C ARG A 48 1.68 9.71 -21.39
N GLY A 49 1.42 10.94 -20.96
CA GLY A 49 0.39 11.78 -21.58
C GLY A 49 -1.02 11.20 -21.43
N GLY A 50 -2.05 11.95 -21.84
CA GLY A 50 -3.44 11.45 -21.79
C GLY A 50 -4.01 11.33 -20.37
N GLU A 51 -3.38 12.01 -19.41
CA GLU A 51 -3.75 11.97 -18.00
C GLU A 51 -3.82 13.38 -17.42
N ILE A 52 -4.80 13.64 -16.56
CA ILE A 52 -4.92 14.86 -15.78
C ILE A 52 -4.51 14.51 -14.36
N LEU A 53 -3.39 15.06 -13.87
CA LEU A 53 -2.98 14.91 -12.49
C LEU A 53 -3.96 15.66 -11.60
N LEU A 54 -4.69 14.92 -10.77
CA LEU A 54 -5.70 15.49 -9.87
C LEU A 54 -5.08 15.85 -8.53
N GLU A 55 -4.30 14.95 -7.96
CA GLU A 55 -3.69 15.12 -6.64
C GLU A 55 -2.27 14.55 -6.59
N ASN A 56 -1.37 15.26 -5.92
CA ASN A 56 0.02 14.88 -5.68
C ASN A 56 0.38 15.12 -4.20
N ASP A 57 0.52 14.03 -3.44
CA ASP A 57 0.81 14.05 -2.01
C ASP A 57 -0.12 14.94 -1.18
N GLY A 58 -1.41 14.94 -1.49
CA GLY A 58 -2.40 15.74 -0.77
C GLY A 58 -2.52 17.18 -1.26
N ASN A 59 -1.81 17.55 -2.32
CA ASN A 59 -1.97 18.84 -2.99
C ASN A 59 -2.75 18.63 -4.28
N LEU A 60 -3.85 19.34 -4.43
CA LEU A 60 -4.59 19.41 -5.69
C LEU A 60 -3.70 20.03 -6.76
N ALA A 61 -3.68 19.44 -7.94
CA ALA A 61 -2.85 19.91 -9.06
C ALA A 61 -3.70 20.34 -10.26
N PHE A 62 -4.70 19.53 -10.63
CA PHE A 62 -5.50 19.68 -11.85
C PHE A 62 -4.66 20.03 -13.09
N GLN A 63 -3.63 19.23 -13.35
CA GLN A 63 -2.65 19.50 -14.40
C GLN A 63 -2.67 18.40 -15.47
N THR A 64 -3.09 18.75 -16.68
CA THR A 64 -2.92 17.88 -17.86
C THR A 64 -1.45 17.55 -18.06
N GLN A 65 -1.14 16.26 -18.09
CA GLN A 65 0.20 15.75 -18.32
C GLN A 65 0.43 15.66 -19.82
N THR A 66 1.41 16.42 -20.31
CA THR A 66 1.91 16.26 -21.68
C THR A 66 2.83 15.04 -21.73
N ALA A 67 2.68 14.23 -22.78
CA ALA A 67 3.56 13.09 -23.00
C ALA A 67 5.02 13.55 -23.13
N ASN A 68 5.94 12.79 -22.55
CA ASN A 68 7.38 13.00 -22.67
C ASN A 68 8.04 11.63 -22.76
N THR A 69 8.90 11.43 -23.74
CA THR A 69 9.63 10.16 -23.93
C THR A 69 10.72 9.94 -22.88
N GLY A 70 11.07 10.97 -22.12
CA GLY A 70 12.20 10.96 -21.20
C GLY A 70 13.54 10.91 -21.94
N TYR A 71 14.58 10.62 -21.19
CA TYR A 71 15.91 10.29 -21.73
C TYR A 71 16.46 9.06 -21.01
N THR A 72 17.22 8.25 -21.74
CA THR A 72 17.89 7.08 -21.20
C THR A 72 19.17 7.50 -20.50
N GLU A 73 19.34 7.04 -19.26
CA GLU A 73 20.56 7.20 -18.49
C GLU A 73 21.16 5.81 -18.24
N ALA A 74 22.46 5.66 -18.49
CA ALA A 74 23.18 4.45 -18.15
C ALA A 74 23.37 4.40 -16.63
N ILE A 75 22.75 3.40 -15.99
CA ILE A 75 22.84 3.17 -14.55
C ILE A 75 22.85 1.68 -14.30
N PHE A 76 23.65 1.22 -13.34
CA PHE A 76 23.57 -0.14 -12.88
C PHE A 76 22.45 -0.28 -11.84
N ASN A 77 21.44 -1.09 -12.15
CA ASN A 77 20.32 -1.37 -11.28
C ASN A 77 20.36 -2.83 -10.81
N GLU A 78 20.89 -3.02 -9.59
CA GLU A 78 21.04 -4.33 -8.95
C GLU A 78 19.73 -5.11 -8.86
N PHE A 79 18.60 -4.43 -8.71
CA PHE A 79 17.30 -5.08 -8.62
C PHE A 79 17.01 -5.92 -9.86
N TRP A 80 17.34 -5.41 -11.05
CA TRP A 80 17.09 -6.06 -12.34
C TRP A 80 18.23 -6.99 -12.79
N PHE A 81 19.39 -6.93 -12.13
CA PHE A 81 20.55 -7.75 -12.46
C PHE A 81 20.49 -9.15 -11.81
N CYS A 82 19.92 -9.26 -10.60
CA CYS A 82 19.85 -10.52 -9.86
C CYS A 82 18.45 -10.77 -9.27
N THR A 83 17.39 -10.43 -10.01
CA THR A 83 16.02 -10.53 -9.50
C THR A 83 15.66 -11.98 -9.18
N HIS A 84 15.08 -12.21 -8.00
CA HIS A 84 14.55 -13.52 -7.65
C HIS A 84 13.42 -13.93 -8.62
N PRO A 85 13.37 -15.18 -9.10
CA PRO A 85 12.38 -15.62 -10.09
C PRO A 85 10.91 -15.35 -9.76
N ARG A 86 10.55 -15.41 -8.48
CA ARG A 86 9.19 -15.05 -8.01
C ARG A 86 8.83 -13.60 -8.28
N ILE A 87 9.76 -12.67 -8.04
CA ILE A 87 9.56 -11.23 -8.30
C ILE A 87 9.55 -10.99 -9.81
N PHE A 88 10.45 -11.66 -10.53
CA PHE A 88 10.55 -11.55 -11.98
C PHE A 88 9.25 -11.91 -12.71
N SER A 89 8.51 -12.92 -12.22
CA SER A 89 7.22 -13.33 -12.81
C SER A 89 6.14 -12.23 -12.86
N ILE A 90 6.33 -11.13 -12.13
CA ILE A 90 5.46 -9.96 -12.15
C ILE A 90 5.77 -9.06 -13.34
N HIS A 91 7.02 -9.02 -13.78
CA HIS A 91 7.52 -8.12 -14.82
C HIS A 91 7.77 -8.81 -16.16
N ALA A 92 7.93 -10.13 -16.17
CA ALA A 92 8.22 -10.87 -17.38
C ALA A 92 7.52 -12.23 -17.40
N PHE A 93 6.99 -12.56 -18.57
CA PHE A 93 6.29 -13.81 -18.85
C PHE A 93 6.96 -14.50 -20.04
N PRO A 94 7.46 -15.74 -19.88
CA PRO A 94 8.13 -16.46 -20.96
C PRO A 94 7.14 -16.90 -22.04
N GLU A 95 7.58 -16.91 -23.29
CA GLU A 95 6.83 -17.55 -24.39
C GLU A 95 6.85 -19.09 -24.27
N GLU A 96 7.98 -19.63 -23.84
CA GLU A 96 8.17 -21.07 -23.63
C GLU A 96 8.01 -21.43 -22.15
N SER A 97 7.10 -22.35 -21.85
CA SER A 97 6.79 -22.74 -20.46
C SER A 97 7.98 -23.35 -19.70
N SER A 98 8.97 -23.90 -20.41
CA SER A 98 10.23 -24.40 -19.84
C SER A 98 11.05 -23.31 -19.13
N PHE A 99 10.88 -22.05 -19.53
CA PHE A 99 11.54 -20.89 -18.93
C PHE A 99 10.73 -20.28 -17.77
N GLN A 100 9.60 -20.88 -17.39
CA GLN A 100 8.84 -20.51 -16.20
C GLN A 100 9.43 -21.18 -14.95
N TYR A 101 10.53 -20.62 -14.44
CA TYR A 101 11.34 -21.21 -13.36
C TYR A 101 10.63 -21.39 -12.01
N VAL A 102 9.48 -20.73 -11.81
CA VAL A 102 8.68 -20.89 -10.60
C VAL A 102 7.25 -21.20 -11.01
N SER A 103 6.74 -22.32 -10.51
CA SER A 103 5.30 -22.57 -10.49
C SER A 103 4.65 -21.49 -9.62
N SER A 104 4.09 -20.49 -10.27
CA SER A 104 3.39 -19.40 -9.62
C SER A 104 1.92 -19.76 -9.55
N GLU A 105 1.35 -19.80 -8.35
CA GLU A 105 -0.11 -19.88 -8.20
C GLU A 105 -0.80 -18.65 -8.79
N ARG A 106 -0.08 -17.52 -8.94
CA ARG A 106 -0.59 -16.22 -9.39
C ARG A 106 -0.60 -16.06 -10.89
N VAL A 107 0.42 -16.55 -11.60
CA VAL A 107 0.61 -16.31 -13.04
C VAL A 107 0.80 -17.66 -13.72
N LYS A 108 -0.30 -18.24 -14.25
CA LYS A 108 -0.28 -19.53 -14.95
C LYS A 108 -0.29 -19.38 -16.47
N ASN A 109 -0.75 -18.23 -16.95
CA ASN A 109 -0.86 -17.91 -18.37
C ASN A 109 -0.71 -16.39 -18.58
N GLU A 110 -0.66 -15.96 -19.84
CA GLU A 110 -0.48 -14.55 -20.20
C GLU A 110 -1.62 -13.64 -19.71
N ASN A 111 -2.86 -14.15 -19.64
CA ASN A 111 -4.00 -13.38 -19.14
C ASN A 111 -3.87 -13.11 -17.63
N ASP A 112 -3.39 -14.09 -16.86
CA ASP A 112 -3.06 -13.89 -15.44
C ASP A 112 -1.93 -12.86 -15.29
N PHE A 113 -0.90 -12.95 -16.14
CA PHE A 113 0.22 -12.00 -16.17
C PHE A 113 -0.25 -10.56 -16.45
N LYS A 114 -1.17 -10.37 -17.40
CA LYS A 114 -1.77 -9.05 -17.70
C LYS A 114 -2.56 -8.47 -16.53
N LYS A 115 -3.18 -9.33 -15.72
CA LYS A 115 -4.06 -8.95 -14.62
C LYS A 115 -3.37 -8.82 -13.27
N CYS A 116 -2.18 -9.38 -13.08
CA CYS A 116 -1.49 -9.33 -11.78
C CYS A 116 -1.07 -7.91 -11.40
N ALA A 117 -1.03 -7.61 -10.10
CA ALA A 117 -0.66 -6.30 -9.58
C ALA A 117 0.69 -5.83 -10.14
N PHE A 118 0.76 -4.54 -10.52
CA PHE A 118 2.00 -3.95 -11.00
C PHE A 118 2.79 -3.38 -9.82
N LEU A 119 3.67 -4.23 -9.29
CA LEU A 119 4.55 -3.92 -8.18
C LEU A 119 5.93 -3.58 -8.73
N GLN A 120 6.59 -2.58 -8.17
CA GLN A 120 7.84 -2.00 -8.65
C GLN A 120 8.99 -2.29 -7.66
N PRO A 121 10.26 -2.05 -8.04
CA PRO A 121 11.42 -2.37 -7.21
C PRO A 121 11.32 -1.89 -5.75
N GLY A 122 10.80 -0.68 -5.55
CA GLY A 122 10.62 -0.08 -4.22
C GLY A 122 9.77 -0.93 -3.29
N PHE A 123 8.73 -1.60 -3.81
CA PHE A 123 7.87 -2.48 -3.04
C PHE A 123 8.62 -3.70 -2.49
N PHE A 124 9.48 -4.31 -3.30
CA PHE A 124 10.22 -5.51 -2.90
C PHE A 124 11.41 -5.17 -1.99
N VAL A 125 12.17 -4.13 -2.32
CA VAL A 125 13.35 -3.70 -1.54
C VAL A 125 12.96 -3.27 -0.13
N THR A 126 11.77 -2.69 0.04
CA THR A 126 11.23 -2.31 1.35
C THR A 126 10.52 -3.45 2.09
N GLY A 127 10.43 -4.64 1.49
CA GLY A 127 9.75 -5.79 2.09
C GLY A 127 8.23 -5.58 2.25
N MET A 128 7.62 -4.72 1.43
CA MET A 128 6.17 -4.53 1.44
C MET A 128 5.43 -5.79 0.99
N THR A 129 4.18 -5.89 1.41
CA THR A 129 3.28 -6.98 1.04
C THR A 129 1.92 -6.43 0.64
N LEU A 130 1.30 -7.02 -0.37
CA LEU A 130 0.04 -6.51 -0.91
C LEU A 130 -1.09 -7.15 -0.10
N LEU A 131 -1.87 -6.31 0.60
CA LEU A 131 -2.98 -6.76 1.43
C LEU A 131 -4.34 -6.52 0.79
N THR A 132 -4.42 -5.57 -0.16
CA THR A 132 -5.52 -5.42 -1.11
C THR A 132 -5.56 -6.55 -2.15
N VAL A 133 -6.58 -6.55 -3.02
CA VAL A 133 -6.67 -7.44 -4.18
C VAL A 133 -5.38 -7.43 -5.00
N ASP A 134 -4.92 -8.63 -5.35
CA ASP A 134 -3.75 -8.85 -6.19
C ASP A 134 -4.13 -8.73 -7.67
N ALA A 135 -4.43 -7.51 -8.09
CA ALA A 135 -4.82 -7.18 -9.46
C ALA A 135 -4.27 -5.81 -9.87
N CYS A 136 -3.94 -5.63 -11.16
CA CYS A 136 -3.53 -4.33 -11.70
C CYS A 136 -4.69 -3.35 -11.83
N GLN A 137 -5.93 -3.85 -11.79
CA GLN A 137 -7.15 -3.05 -11.89
C GLN A 137 -8.05 -3.29 -10.68
N MET A 138 -8.60 -2.21 -10.15
CA MET A 138 -9.60 -2.18 -9.09
C MET A 138 -10.87 -1.51 -9.60
N ILE A 139 -12.02 -1.99 -9.14
CA ILE A 139 -13.30 -1.34 -9.38
C ILE A 139 -13.67 -0.62 -8.08
N SER A 140 -13.98 0.67 -8.16
CA SER A 140 -14.46 1.41 -7.00
C SER A 140 -15.90 1.03 -6.68
N ASP A 141 -16.24 1.07 -5.40
CA ASP A 141 -17.60 0.93 -4.92
C ASP A 141 -18.19 2.32 -4.73
N LYS A 142 -19.08 2.72 -5.64
CA LYS A 142 -19.72 4.05 -5.65
C LYS A 142 -18.75 5.22 -5.48
N GLY A 143 -17.62 5.16 -6.19
CA GLY A 143 -16.59 6.19 -6.16
C GLY A 143 -15.53 5.97 -5.09
N ARG A 144 -15.61 4.91 -4.29
CA ARG A 144 -14.68 4.68 -3.17
C ARG A 144 -13.87 3.43 -3.34
N CYS A 145 -12.60 3.49 -2.97
CA CYS A 145 -11.78 2.28 -2.86
C CYS A 145 -10.67 2.47 -1.83
N ARG A 146 -10.06 1.35 -1.43
CA ARG A 146 -8.97 1.34 -0.46
C ARG A 146 -7.86 0.42 -0.90
N ILE A 147 -6.64 0.96 -0.89
CA ILE A 147 -5.42 0.21 -1.15
C ILE A 147 -4.65 0.08 0.16
N THR A 148 -4.42 -1.14 0.62
CA THR A 148 -3.70 -1.45 1.84
C THR A 148 -2.50 -2.33 1.51
N VAL A 149 -1.34 -1.93 2.02
CA VAL A 149 -0.09 -2.68 1.93
C VAL A 149 0.48 -2.90 3.33
N GLY A 150 0.95 -4.11 3.60
CA GLY A 150 1.71 -4.41 4.80
C GLY A 150 3.11 -3.85 4.61
N CYS A 151 3.60 -3.13 5.60
CA CYS A 151 4.90 -2.49 5.57
C CYS A 151 5.61 -2.75 6.91
N PRO A 152 6.83 -3.32 6.91
CA PRO A 152 7.54 -3.57 8.15
C PRO A 152 7.68 -2.30 9.00
N SER A 153 7.41 -2.38 10.30
CA SER A 153 7.45 -1.23 11.20
C SER A 153 8.82 -0.53 11.26
N THR A 154 9.90 -1.27 10.99
CA THR A 154 11.26 -0.70 10.85
C THR A 154 11.35 0.22 9.64
N VAL A 155 10.73 -0.17 8.53
CA VAL A 155 10.72 0.61 7.28
C VAL A 155 9.80 1.82 7.41
N LEU A 156 8.61 1.65 8.02
CA LEU A 156 7.64 2.75 8.18
C LEU A 156 8.18 3.95 8.96
N LYS A 157 9.17 3.75 9.84
CA LYS A 157 9.83 4.82 10.58
C LYS A 157 10.79 5.64 9.71
N ASP A 158 11.35 4.99 8.69
CA ASP A 158 12.47 5.53 7.93
C ASP A 158 12.04 6.04 6.55
N VAL A 159 10.94 5.53 5.97
CA VAL A 159 10.51 5.92 4.63
C VAL A 159 9.30 6.84 4.63
N LYS A 160 9.31 7.83 3.75
CA LYS A 160 8.15 8.68 3.48
C LYS A 160 7.43 8.18 2.25
N PHE A 161 6.16 7.80 2.40
CA PHE A 161 5.30 7.49 1.26
C PHE A 161 4.90 8.75 0.51
N LYS A 162 4.79 8.57 -0.79
CA LYS A 162 4.40 9.55 -1.78
C LYS A 162 3.37 8.93 -2.71
N TYR A 163 2.45 9.72 -3.22
CA TYR A 163 1.42 9.22 -4.13
C TYR A 163 0.97 10.26 -5.15
N LYS A 164 0.45 9.75 -6.27
CA LYS A 164 -0.23 10.52 -7.30
C LYS A 164 -1.54 9.87 -7.65
N LEU A 165 -2.56 10.69 -7.85
CA LEU A 165 -3.85 10.30 -8.43
C LEU A 165 -4.06 11.09 -9.72
N SER A 166 -4.19 10.38 -10.83
CA SER A 166 -4.46 10.94 -12.14
C SER A 166 -5.78 10.43 -12.70
N PHE A 167 -6.49 11.27 -13.45
CA PHE A 167 -7.64 10.88 -14.28
C PHE A 167 -7.19 10.61 -15.71
N ILE A 168 -7.74 9.56 -16.34
CA ILE A 168 -7.43 9.23 -17.73
C ILE A 168 -8.36 10.01 -18.65
N GLU A 169 -7.79 10.82 -19.54
CA GLU A 169 -8.55 11.64 -20.48
C GLU A 169 -9.44 10.79 -21.38
N GLY A 170 -10.65 11.27 -21.66
CA GLY A 170 -11.65 10.56 -22.46
C GLY A 170 -12.31 9.36 -21.79
N SER A 171 -11.97 9.04 -20.53
CA SER A 171 -12.63 7.95 -19.79
C SER A 171 -13.91 8.37 -19.06
N GLY A 172 -14.20 9.67 -19.04
CA GLY A 172 -15.37 10.30 -18.42
C GLY A 172 -15.23 11.82 -18.51
N GLU A 173 -16.13 12.55 -17.84
CA GLU A 173 -16.13 14.01 -17.82
C GLU A 173 -15.63 14.50 -16.46
N ILE A 174 -14.46 15.16 -16.47
CA ILE A 174 -13.90 15.84 -15.31
C ILE A 174 -13.56 17.27 -15.71
N ASN A 175 -13.97 18.24 -14.91
CA ASN A 175 -13.60 19.64 -15.09
C ASN A 175 -13.07 20.22 -13.78
N ALA A 176 -12.44 21.38 -13.89
CA ALA A 176 -11.84 22.06 -12.76
C ALA A 176 -12.91 22.33 -11.68
N ASP A 177 -14.10 22.80 -12.03
CA ASP A 177 -15.17 23.13 -11.08
C ASP A 177 -15.64 21.91 -10.26
N THR A 178 -15.78 20.75 -10.92
CA THR A 178 -16.08 19.47 -10.28
C THR A 178 -14.99 19.06 -9.30
N CYS A 179 -13.74 19.49 -9.55
CA CYS A 179 -12.59 19.24 -8.69
C CYS A 179 -12.28 20.35 -7.67
N MET A 180 -12.74 21.58 -7.90
CA MET A 180 -12.41 22.75 -7.07
C MET A 180 -13.22 22.75 -5.77
N HIS A 181 -14.38 22.09 -5.75
CA HIS A 181 -15.08 21.76 -4.51
C HIS A 181 -14.40 20.61 -3.74
N LEU A 182 -13.33 20.02 -4.29
CA LEU A 182 -12.67 18.85 -3.73
C LEU A 182 -11.41 19.21 -2.98
N THR A 183 -11.46 19.24 -1.65
CA THR A 183 -10.29 19.59 -0.82
C THR A 183 -9.17 18.56 -0.95
N ARG A 184 -9.51 17.25 -0.93
CA ARG A 184 -8.63 16.08 -1.15
C ARG A 184 -9.44 14.85 -1.55
N MET A 185 -8.88 14.04 -2.45
CA MET A 185 -9.40 12.76 -2.96
C MET A 185 -8.73 11.54 -2.33
N VAL A 186 -7.48 11.66 -1.88
CA VAL A 186 -6.74 10.55 -1.28
C VAL A 186 -6.41 10.84 0.16
N VAL A 187 -6.61 9.84 1.02
CA VAL A 187 -6.19 9.87 2.40
C VAL A 187 -5.17 8.80 2.67
N TYR A 188 -3.98 9.25 3.02
CA TYR A 188 -2.90 8.43 3.53
C TYR A 188 -3.14 8.13 5.02
N SER A 189 -3.17 6.84 5.35
CA SER A 189 -3.40 6.33 6.71
C SER A 189 -2.26 5.39 7.10
N PRO A 190 -1.21 5.92 7.77
CA PRO A 190 -0.11 5.10 8.27
C PRO A 190 -0.55 4.35 9.53
N GLY A 191 -0.61 3.03 9.44
CA GLY A 191 -0.78 2.14 10.59
C GLY A 191 0.56 1.79 11.24
N MET A 192 0.53 0.79 12.13
CA MET A 192 1.73 0.29 12.82
C MET A 192 2.56 -0.65 11.95
N ASP A 193 1.90 -1.51 11.17
CA ASP A 193 2.50 -2.56 10.32
C ASP A 193 1.95 -2.52 8.88
N GLU A 194 1.18 -1.48 8.55
CA GLU A 194 0.55 -1.33 7.24
C GLU A 194 0.33 0.14 6.91
N VAL A 195 0.13 0.41 5.63
CA VAL A 195 -0.26 1.70 5.09
C VAL A 195 -1.51 1.50 4.26
N SER A 196 -2.48 2.39 4.45
CA SER A 196 -3.69 2.44 3.64
C SER A 196 -3.82 3.76 2.90
N PHE A 197 -4.32 3.69 1.68
CA PHE A 197 -4.75 4.83 0.88
C PHE A 197 -6.25 4.66 0.62
N THR A 198 -7.06 5.52 1.26
CA THR A 198 -8.51 5.59 0.99
C THR A 198 -8.72 6.64 -0.09
N ILE A 199 -9.39 6.25 -1.17
CA ILE A 199 -9.53 7.06 -2.39
C ILE A 199 -11.01 7.31 -2.62
N SER A 200 -11.38 8.58 -2.70
CA SER A 200 -12.71 9.08 -3.05
C SER A 200 -12.65 9.73 -4.44
N LEU A 201 -13.42 9.17 -5.37
CA LEU A 201 -13.47 9.56 -6.77
C LEU A 201 -14.76 10.33 -7.01
N PRO A 202 -14.67 11.59 -7.47
CA PRO A 202 -15.82 12.49 -7.59
C PRO A 202 -16.65 12.23 -8.84
N VAL A 203 -16.09 11.56 -9.84
CA VAL A 203 -16.76 11.33 -11.13
C VAL A 203 -16.53 9.90 -11.61
N LYS A 204 -17.40 9.48 -12.54
CA LYS A 204 -17.22 8.23 -13.26
C LYS A 204 -16.02 8.36 -14.20
N GLY A 205 -15.30 7.27 -14.37
CA GLY A 205 -14.17 7.20 -15.29
C GLY A 205 -13.07 6.28 -14.80
N LYS A 206 -11.88 6.44 -15.39
CA LYS A 206 -10.71 5.63 -15.07
C LYS A 206 -9.61 6.50 -14.51
N TYR A 207 -8.95 5.99 -13.49
CA TYR A 207 -7.91 6.69 -12.76
C TYR A 207 -6.65 5.84 -12.68
N THR A 208 -5.51 6.51 -12.55
CA THR A 208 -4.22 5.89 -12.25
C THR A 208 -3.81 6.34 -10.84
N PHE A 209 -3.57 5.38 -9.95
CA PHE A 209 -3.02 5.62 -8.63
C PHE A 209 -1.63 5.01 -8.53
N SER A 210 -0.62 5.82 -8.28
CA SER A 210 0.77 5.36 -8.13
C SER A 210 1.37 5.81 -6.82
N THR A 211 2.28 4.99 -6.29
CA THR A 211 2.98 5.28 -5.04
C THR A 211 4.48 5.12 -5.18
N SER A 212 5.19 5.88 -4.35
CA SER A 212 6.63 5.79 -4.20
C SER A 212 7.03 6.02 -2.75
N VAL A 213 8.27 5.66 -2.45
CA VAL A 213 8.91 5.94 -1.16
C VAL A 213 10.17 6.75 -1.36
N ILE A 214 10.43 7.63 -0.40
CA ILE A 214 11.67 8.39 -0.30
C ILE A 214 12.38 7.99 0.99
N THR A 215 13.68 7.69 0.90
CA THR A 215 14.53 7.41 2.07
C THR A 215 14.75 8.65 2.93
N PRO A 216 15.11 8.53 4.22
CA PRO A 216 15.15 9.69 5.12
C PRO A 216 16.17 10.76 4.73
N ASP A 217 17.26 10.34 4.07
CA ASP A 217 18.29 11.23 3.52
C ASP A 217 17.86 11.90 2.20
N LEU A 218 16.62 11.67 1.75
CA LEU A 218 16.06 12.11 0.47
C LEU A 218 16.89 11.68 -0.76
N SER A 219 17.84 10.75 -0.60
CA SER A 219 18.79 10.43 -1.65
C SER A 219 18.23 9.43 -2.67
N ARG A 220 17.19 8.66 -2.29
CA ARG A 220 16.61 7.62 -3.15
C ARG A 220 15.10 7.70 -3.19
N TYR A 221 14.59 7.81 -4.41
CA TYR A 221 13.18 7.72 -4.78
C TYR A 221 12.93 6.34 -5.41
N TRP A 222 11.95 5.60 -4.89
CA TRP A 222 11.59 4.30 -5.44
C TRP A 222 10.10 4.19 -5.67
N GLU A 223 9.71 3.86 -6.90
CA GLU A 223 8.32 3.49 -7.20
C GLU A 223 7.97 2.17 -6.53
N CYS A 224 6.76 2.08 -5.99
CA CYS A 224 6.30 0.93 -5.22
C CYS A 224 5.22 0.17 -5.98
N PHE A 225 4.13 0.82 -6.36
CA PHE A 225 3.06 0.16 -7.10
C PHE A 225 2.18 1.15 -7.84
N GLU A 226 1.53 0.66 -8.88
CA GLU A 226 0.54 1.42 -9.66
C GLU A 226 -0.72 0.56 -9.89
N PHE A 227 -1.88 1.16 -9.67
CA PHE A 227 -3.19 0.57 -9.89
C PHE A 227 -3.99 1.42 -10.85
N ARG A 228 -4.75 0.75 -11.73
CA ARG A 228 -5.86 1.37 -12.44
C ARG A 228 -7.13 1.23 -11.64
N ILE A 229 -7.82 2.32 -11.39
CA ILE A 229 -9.10 2.32 -10.68
C ILE A 229 -10.20 2.68 -11.66
N VAL A 230 -11.23 1.83 -11.75
CA VAL A 230 -12.39 2.03 -12.61
C VAL A 230 -13.58 2.42 -11.74
N CYS A 231 -14.10 3.61 -11.97
CA CYS A 231 -15.26 4.17 -11.27
C CYS A 231 -16.47 4.15 -12.20
N LEU A 232 -17.41 3.24 -11.94
CA LEU A 232 -18.63 3.07 -12.75
C LEU A 232 -19.80 3.89 -12.19
N GLU A 233 -19.81 4.10 -10.88
CA GLU A 233 -20.86 4.78 -10.14
C GLU A 233 -20.21 5.66 -9.07
N VAL A 234 -20.87 6.78 -8.74
CA VAL A 234 -20.44 7.70 -7.69
C VAL A 234 -21.63 7.95 -6.80
N ASP A 235 -21.45 7.79 -5.49
CA ASP A 235 -22.45 8.20 -4.52
C ASP A 235 -22.54 9.74 -4.49
N GLU A 236 -23.75 10.29 -4.43
CA GLU A 236 -23.97 11.74 -4.28
C GLU A 236 -23.34 12.31 -2.97
N HIS A 237 -22.99 11.44 -2.03
CA HIS A 237 -22.27 11.74 -0.80
C HIS A 237 -20.82 11.23 -0.79
N CYS A 238 -20.27 10.85 -1.95
CA CYS A 238 -18.82 10.68 -2.13
C CYS A 238 -18.15 12.05 -2.05
N ARG A 239 -18.00 12.53 -0.82
CA ARG A 239 -17.46 13.85 -0.49
C ARG A 239 -15.99 13.72 -0.07
N ASN A 240 -15.31 14.85 -0.11
CA ASN A 240 -13.87 14.98 0.10
C ASN A 240 -13.44 14.60 1.49
N ILE A 241 -12.14 14.61 1.75
CA ILE A 241 -11.63 14.59 3.12
C ILE A 241 -11.04 15.97 3.47
N PRO A 242 -11.27 16.50 4.68
CA PRO A 242 -10.72 17.78 5.10
C PRO A 242 -9.18 17.77 5.12
N THR A 243 -8.59 18.94 4.91
CA THR A 243 -7.13 19.10 4.75
C THR A 243 -6.36 18.78 6.04
N GLU A 244 -6.89 19.10 7.22
CA GLU A 244 -6.22 18.85 8.51
C GLU A 244 -6.01 17.35 8.77
N VAL A 245 -7.06 16.56 8.47
CA VAL A 245 -7.12 15.11 8.63
C VAL A 245 -6.01 14.42 7.84
N ALA A 246 -5.72 14.92 6.66
CA ALA A 246 -4.80 14.28 5.74
C ALA A 246 -3.31 14.54 6.07
N LYS A 247 -2.98 15.44 7.00
CA LYS A 247 -1.61 15.60 7.51
C LYS A 247 -1.30 14.59 8.61
N THR A 248 -2.22 14.39 9.54
CA THR A 248 -2.07 13.47 10.68
C THR A 248 -2.44 12.03 10.33
N GLY A 249 -3.20 11.84 9.24
CA GLY A 249 -3.73 10.55 8.79
C GLY A 249 -5.04 10.17 9.50
N LEU A 250 -5.70 9.11 9.01
CA LEU A 250 -6.88 8.53 9.65
C LEU A 250 -6.54 7.32 10.51
N GLY A 251 -7.36 7.09 11.52
CA GLY A 251 -7.27 6.04 12.51
C GLY A 251 -6.32 6.37 13.66
N PHE A 252 -5.92 5.31 14.36
CA PHE A 252 -4.90 5.36 15.39
C PHE A 252 -3.51 5.26 14.75
N THR A 253 -2.83 6.40 14.64
CA THR A 253 -1.52 6.51 13.97
C THR A 253 -0.37 6.61 14.99
N HIS A 254 0.87 6.70 14.49
CA HIS A 254 2.04 6.97 15.34
C HIS A 254 1.93 8.30 16.09
N GLU A 255 1.20 9.28 15.56
CA GLU A 255 0.96 10.57 16.24
C GLU A 255 0.14 10.37 17.52
N ALA A 256 -0.93 9.58 17.44
CA ALA A 256 -1.76 9.21 18.60
C ALA A 256 -0.91 8.51 19.68
N LEU A 257 -0.03 7.58 19.26
CA LEU A 257 0.87 6.87 20.16
C LEU A 257 1.89 7.82 20.82
N ASN A 258 2.51 8.70 20.04
CA ASN A 258 3.47 9.70 20.53
C ASN A 258 2.82 10.66 21.53
N PHE A 259 1.56 11.00 21.29
CA PHE A 259 0.74 11.81 22.17
C PHE A 259 0.31 11.08 23.46
N GLY A 260 0.52 9.76 23.54
CA GLY A 260 0.26 8.96 24.73
C GLY A 260 -1.09 8.22 24.73
N LEU A 261 -1.82 8.22 23.62
CA LEU A 261 -2.99 7.35 23.46
C LEU A 261 -2.52 5.90 23.26
N LYS A 262 -3.28 4.96 23.80
CA LYS A 262 -3.00 3.51 23.74
C LYS A 262 -4.30 2.74 23.55
N HIS A 263 -4.19 1.53 23.00
CA HIS A 263 -5.27 0.54 22.94
C HIS A 263 -6.62 1.12 22.45
N PRO A 264 -6.70 1.61 21.21
CA PRO A 264 -7.97 2.08 20.68
C PRO A 264 -8.97 0.91 20.61
N SER A 265 -10.23 1.14 20.99
CA SER A 265 -11.30 0.13 20.82
C SER A 265 -11.63 -0.09 19.34
N GLN A 266 -11.35 0.91 18.50
CA GLN A 266 -11.53 0.85 17.06
C GLN A 266 -10.17 0.79 16.38
N THR A 267 -9.91 -0.29 15.63
CA THR A 267 -8.66 -0.44 14.87
C THR A 267 -8.74 0.13 13.46
N THR A 268 -9.93 0.56 13.06
CA THR A 268 -10.23 1.01 11.70
C THR A 268 -10.21 2.54 11.65
N SER A 269 -10.01 3.09 10.46
CA SER A 269 -10.03 4.54 10.20
C SER A 269 -11.45 5.14 10.17
N THR A 270 -12.48 4.31 10.31
CA THR A 270 -13.87 4.69 10.06
C THR A 270 -14.79 4.15 11.15
N LEU A 271 -15.66 5.02 11.63
CA LEU A 271 -16.72 4.70 12.57
C LEU A 271 -18.04 4.67 11.79
N GLU A 272 -18.56 3.47 11.57
CA GLU A 272 -19.92 3.32 11.07
C GLU A 272 -20.90 3.77 12.16
N VAL A 273 -21.93 4.53 11.83
CA VAL A 273 -22.94 5.04 12.78
C VAL A 273 -24.34 4.93 12.19
N GLU A 274 -25.35 4.80 13.04
CA GLU A 274 -26.74 4.99 12.61
C GLU A 274 -27.04 6.49 12.47
N CYS A 275 -27.96 6.82 11.55
CA CYS A 275 -28.40 8.20 11.29
C CYS A 275 -29.85 8.39 11.75
N ALA A 276 -30.15 9.53 12.38
CA ALA A 276 -31.48 9.86 12.88
C ALA A 276 -32.58 9.80 11.81
N ASP A 277 -32.29 10.29 10.60
CA ASP A 277 -33.23 10.32 9.47
C ASP A 277 -33.74 8.94 9.03
N GLN A 278 -33.09 7.84 9.44
CA GLN A 278 -33.55 6.48 9.09
C GLN A 278 -34.72 6.01 9.97
N VAL A 279 -34.97 6.64 11.13
CA VAL A 279 -36.05 6.22 12.05
C VAL A 279 -36.72 7.44 12.70
N PRO A 280 -37.90 7.88 12.22
CA PRO A 280 -38.63 9.00 12.82
C PRO A 280 -38.90 8.77 14.32
N GLY A 281 -38.44 9.69 15.17
CA GLY A 281 -38.67 9.65 16.62
C GLY A 281 -37.67 8.84 17.45
N LYS A 282 -36.60 8.30 16.85
CA LYS A 282 -35.53 7.59 17.58
C LYS A 282 -34.38 8.54 17.93
N THR A 283 -33.86 8.44 19.16
CA THR A 283 -32.61 9.11 19.56
C THR A 283 -31.45 8.55 18.75
N ILE A 284 -30.47 9.39 18.38
CA ILE A 284 -29.25 8.95 17.68
C ILE A 284 -28.53 7.93 18.56
N ASP A 285 -28.42 6.69 18.09
CA ASP A 285 -27.53 5.69 18.71
C ASP A 285 -26.09 6.08 18.35
N LEU A 286 -25.39 6.64 19.33
CA LEU A 286 -24.01 7.09 19.20
C LEU A 286 -23.07 5.90 19.33
N ASN A 287 -22.16 5.73 18.37
CA ASN A 287 -21.08 4.76 18.54
C ASN A 287 -19.90 5.42 19.24
N SER A 288 -19.24 4.64 20.09
CA SER A 288 -18.13 5.08 20.91
C SER A 288 -16.78 4.54 20.46
N ILE A 289 -15.78 5.41 20.43
CA ILE A 289 -14.37 5.04 20.31
C ILE A 289 -13.72 5.30 21.67
N HIS A 290 -13.06 4.29 22.21
CA HIS A 290 -12.37 4.34 23.48
C HIS A 290 -10.86 4.30 23.26
N PHE A 291 -10.12 5.10 24.03
CA PHE A 291 -8.67 5.07 24.10
C PHE A 291 -8.26 4.96 25.56
N ARG A 292 -7.16 4.27 25.84
CA ARG A 292 -6.44 4.41 27.10
C ARG A 292 -5.43 5.54 27.01
N ILE A 293 -5.21 6.22 28.13
CA ILE A 293 -4.26 7.30 28.29
C ILE A 293 -3.04 6.75 29.00
N ALA A 294 -1.85 6.97 28.45
CA ALA A 294 -0.63 6.87 29.23
C ALA A 294 -0.62 8.03 30.24
N GLU A 295 -0.55 7.70 31.53
CA GLU A 295 -0.54 8.69 32.63
C GLU A 295 0.36 9.90 32.30
N ASP A 296 -0.12 11.09 32.70
CA ASP A 296 0.60 12.37 32.71
C ASP A 296 0.85 13.15 31.41
N ARG A 297 0.23 12.80 30.27
CA ARG A 297 0.50 13.53 29.01
C ARG A 297 -0.65 14.35 28.42
N ILE A 298 -1.89 13.92 28.62
CA ILE A 298 -3.06 14.52 27.97
C ILE A 298 -3.78 15.43 28.97
N ASN A 299 -3.86 16.74 28.70
CA ASN A 299 -4.57 17.69 29.56
C ASN A 299 -5.99 17.98 29.10
N GLU A 300 -6.18 18.13 27.80
CA GLU A 300 -7.45 18.51 27.23
C GLU A 300 -7.56 17.91 25.83
N VAL A 301 -8.79 17.52 25.50
CA VAL A 301 -9.12 16.90 24.23
C VAL A 301 -10.24 17.72 23.63
N GLN A 302 -9.99 18.32 22.47
CA GLN A 302 -10.99 19.08 21.75
C GLN A 302 -11.50 18.30 20.55
N PHE A 303 -12.81 18.38 20.37
CA PHE A 303 -13.48 17.92 19.17
C PHE A 303 -13.45 19.02 18.11
N ALA A 304 -13.05 18.66 16.89
CA ALA A 304 -13.41 19.42 15.71
C ALA A 304 -14.12 18.49 14.72
N SER A 305 -15.30 18.90 14.26
CA SER A 305 -15.82 18.43 12.98
C SER A 305 -15.33 19.38 11.92
N ASP A 306 -14.36 18.95 11.12
CA ASP A 306 -14.20 19.56 9.81
C ASP A 306 -15.18 18.83 8.88
N TYR A 307 -16.24 19.52 8.49
CA TYR A 307 -17.26 18.95 7.61
C TYR A 307 -16.97 19.25 6.14
N ILE A 308 -17.37 18.30 5.29
CA ILE A 308 -17.55 18.51 3.84
C ILE A 308 -19.05 18.79 3.59
N GLY A 309 -19.53 19.99 3.95
CA GLY A 309 -20.96 20.37 3.96
C GLY A 309 -21.41 21.13 5.22
N ASP A 310 -22.73 21.31 5.40
CA ASP A 310 -23.34 22.05 6.54
C ASP A 310 -22.91 21.48 7.91
N ASP A 311 -22.36 22.34 8.77
CA ASP A 311 -21.88 22.07 10.14
C ASP A 311 -22.92 21.38 11.04
N GLU A 312 -24.19 21.41 10.68
CA GLU A 312 -25.26 20.81 11.47
C GLU A 312 -25.34 19.28 11.36
N ASN A 313 -24.63 18.64 10.42
CA ASN A 313 -24.86 17.24 10.07
C ASN A 313 -24.18 16.20 10.99
N ILE A 314 -23.08 16.55 11.67
CA ILE A 314 -22.54 15.69 12.73
C ILE A 314 -23.33 15.94 14.02
N GLY A 315 -23.94 14.89 14.55
CA GLY A 315 -24.52 14.86 15.90
C GLY A 315 -23.50 14.30 16.87
N VAL A 316 -22.38 14.99 17.08
CA VAL A 316 -21.46 14.61 18.17
C VAL A 316 -21.99 15.19 19.46
N SER A 317 -22.21 14.31 20.43
CA SER A 317 -22.80 14.72 21.71
C SER A 317 -21.79 14.77 22.86
N GLU A 318 -20.65 14.07 22.78
CA GLU A 318 -19.79 13.92 23.96
C GLU A 318 -18.34 13.49 23.62
N VAL A 319 -17.38 14.29 24.09
CA VAL A 319 -16.00 13.85 24.34
C VAL A 319 -15.82 13.83 25.84
N ARG A 320 -15.53 12.65 26.41
CA ARG A 320 -15.28 12.51 27.85
C ARG A 320 -13.87 12.01 28.06
N VAL A 321 -13.09 12.78 28.82
CA VAL A 321 -11.79 12.36 29.35
C VAL A 321 -12.02 11.97 30.81
N ASP A 322 -11.88 10.68 31.12
CA ASP A 322 -11.99 10.14 32.47
C ASP A 322 -10.57 9.88 32.99
N HIS A 323 -9.98 10.89 33.64
CA HIS A 323 -8.61 10.81 34.15
C HIS A 323 -8.47 9.75 35.25
N ASP A 324 -9.51 9.51 36.04
CA ASP A 324 -9.49 8.52 37.12
C ASP A 324 -9.43 7.08 36.58
N LYS A 325 -10.01 6.86 35.39
CA LYS A 325 -9.94 5.57 34.68
C LYS A 325 -8.82 5.49 33.65
N GLY A 326 -8.14 6.60 33.39
CA GLY A 326 -7.14 6.70 32.34
C GLY A 326 -7.72 6.43 30.94
N GLU A 327 -8.93 6.92 30.65
CA GLU A 327 -9.62 6.66 29.37
C GLU A 327 -10.14 7.92 28.70
N VAL A 328 -10.05 7.98 27.37
CA VAL A 328 -10.76 8.94 26.51
C VAL A 328 -11.88 8.19 25.80
N VAL A 329 -13.11 8.68 25.90
CA VAL A 329 -14.27 8.15 25.18
C VAL A 329 -14.81 9.23 24.25
N LEU A 330 -14.85 8.91 22.96
CA LEU A 330 -15.44 9.73 21.91
C LEU A 330 -16.75 9.10 21.49
N LYS A 331 -17.86 9.83 21.56
CA LYS A 331 -19.15 9.39 21.03
C LYS A 331 -19.54 10.25 19.84
N ALA A 332 -19.76 9.63 18.69
CA ALA A 332 -20.15 10.32 17.48
C ALA A 332 -21.34 9.65 16.81
N GLY A 333 -22.16 10.48 16.15
CA GLY A 333 -23.27 10.07 15.31
C GLY A 333 -23.52 11.13 14.24
N LEU A 334 -24.39 10.81 13.29
CA LEU A 334 -24.77 11.71 12.21
C LEU A 334 -26.26 12.06 12.31
N LYS A 335 -26.59 13.34 12.15
CA LYS A 335 -27.98 13.82 12.16
C LYS A 335 -28.68 13.47 10.86
N LYS A 336 -28.01 13.63 9.71
CA LYS A 336 -28.47 13.23 8.38
C LYS A 336 -27.53 12.23 7.74
N LYS A 337 -28.04 11.53 6.74
CA LYS A 337 -27.27 10.56 5.97
C LYS A 337 -26.08 11.27 5.31
N GLY A 338 -24.91 10.68 5.42
CA GLY A 338 -23.67 11.31 5.01
C GLY A 338 -22.43 10.69 5.65
N GLU A 339 -21.34 11.43 5.48
CA GLU A 339 -20.09 11.23 6.19
C GLU A 339 -19.61 12.54 6.76
N GLY A 340 -18.85 12.46 7.85
CA GLY A 340 -18.09 13.57 8.39
C GLY A 340 -16.74 13.07 8.91
N VAL A 341 -15.91 13.99 9.39
CA VAL A 341 -14.64 13.61 10.00
C VAL A 341 -14.61 14.04 11.46
N LEU A 342 -14.27 13.09 12.31
CA LEU A 342 -13.98 13.26 13.72
C LEU A 342 -12.49 13.56 13.87
N VAL A 343 -12.15 14.78 14.25
CA VAL A 343 -10.77 15.17 14.56
C VAL A 343 -10.60 15.22 16.07
N LEU A 344 -9.76 14.33 16.59
CA LEU A 344 -9.32 14.36 17.97
C LEU A 344 -8.12 15.29 18.06
N LYS A 345 -8.27 16.44 18.74
CA LYS A 345 -7.15 17.33 19.02
C LYS A 345 -6.70 17.20 20.47
N GLY A 346 -5.40 17.21 20.69
CA GLY A 346 -4.79 17.09 22.01
C GLY A 346 -3.82 18.22 22.30
N LYS A 347 -3.61 18.49 23.60
CA LYS A 347 -2.58 19.39 24.11
C LYS A 347 -1.78 18.74 25.24
N ASP A 348 -0.46 18.92 25.20
CA ASP A 348 0.47 18.42 26.21
C ASP A 348 0.28 19.11 27.57
N LYS A 349 0.43 18.34 28.65
CA LYS A 349 0.21 18.80 30.03
C LYS A 349 1.02 20.05 30.43
N ASN A 350 2.22 20.18 29.88
CA ASN A 350 3.15 21.28 30.17
C ASN A 350 3.49 22.13 28.92
N GLY A 351 2.80 21.91 27.81
CA GLY A 351 3.05 22.60 26.55
C GLY A 351 2.25 23.90 26.47
N GLY A 352 2.93 25.05 26.44
CA GLY A 352 2.34 26.27 25.92
C GLY A 352 2.12 26.12 24.41
N GLY A 353 0.87 26.18 23.93
CA GLY A 353 0.54 26.06 22.51
C GLY A 353 -0.92 25.69 22.23
N ASP A 354 -1.25 25.65 20.94
CA ASP A 354 -2.57 25.31 20.41
C ASP A 354 -2.83 23.79 20.39
N PHE A 355 -4.10 23.41 20.33
CA PHE A 355 -4.55 22.04 20.12
C PHE A 355 -4.06 21.51 18.76
N LYS A 356 -3.43 20.33 18.76
CA LYS A 356 -2.96 19.68 17.55
C LYS A 356 -3.78 18.41 17.28
N PRO A 357 -4.11 18.09 16.01
CA PRO A 357 -4.74 16.81 15.69
C PRO A 357 -3.83 15.64 16.07
N VAL A 358 -4.37 14.68 16.83
CA VAL A 358 -3.66 13.50 17.34
C VAL A 358 -4.23 12.19 16.80
N ALA A 359 -5.53 12.14 16.49
CA ALA A 359 -6.17 11.01 15.81
C ALA A 359 -7.37 11.51 15.02
N ASN A 360 -7.69 10.89 13.88
CA ASN A 360 -8.83 11.31 13.06
C ASN A 360 -9.63 10.10 12.58
N TYR A 361 -10.95 10.18 12.50
CA TYR A 361 -11.80 9.07 12.03
C TYR A 361 -12.87 9.58 11.06
N ILE A 362 -13.11 8.84 9.98
CA ILE A 362 -14.31 9.08 9.15
C ILE A 362 -15.50 8.56 9.94
N VAL A 363 -16.53 9.37 10.13
CA VAL A 363 -17.81 8.93 10.69
C VAL A 363 -18.77 8.76 9.52
N SER A 364 -19.29 7.56 9.32
CA SER A 364 -20.09 7.23 8.13
C SER A 364 -21.41 6.59 8.50
N SER A 365 -22.50 7.09 7.92
CA SER A 365 -23.82 6.44 7.99
C SER A 365 -24.03 5.41 6.86
N TYR A 366 -23.06 5.31 5.95
CA TYR A 366 -23.06 4.30 4.91
C TYR A 366 -22.44 3.04 5.50
N ARG A 367 -23.09 1.89 5.29
CA ARG A 367 -22.38 0.62 5.42
C ARG A 367 -21.33 0.61 4.34
N ASN A 368 -20.08 0.77 4.75
CA ASN A 368 -18.97 0.65 3.83
C ASN A 368 -18.66 -0.84 3.68
N ASN A 369 -18.17 -1.26 2.51
CA ASN A 369 -17.56 -2.58 2.34
C ASN A 369 -16.24 -2.73 3.13
N GLU A 370 -15.99 -1.91 4.16
CA GLU A 370 -14.82 -1.94 5.01
C GLU A 370 -14.71 -3.23 5.80
N ALA A 371 -15.83 -3.78 6.28
CA ALA A 371 -15.82 -5.08 6.94
C ALA A 371 -15.30 -6.18 6.00
N ASP A 372 -15.68 -6.12 4.72
CA ASP A 372 -15.22 -7.06 3.71
C ASP A 372 -13.78 -6.79 3.28
N HIS A 373 -13.38 -5.53 3.17
CA HIS A 373 -11.98 -5.15 2.97
C HIS A 373 -11.09 -5.62 4.12
N GLU A 374 -11.52 -5.46 5.36
CA GLU A 374 -10.80 -5.96 6.53
C GLU A 374 -10.72 -7.47 6.57
N ARG A 375 -11.81 -8.16 6.24
CA ARG A 375 -11.80 -9.61 6.10
C ARG A 375 -10.78 -10.04 5.04
N LEU A 376 -10.73 -9.33 3.92
CA LEU A 376 -9.75 -9.54 2.86
C LEU A 376 -8.32 -9.28 3.34
N VAL A 377 -8.06 -8.15 4.01
CA VAL A 377 -6.76 -7.78 4.58
C VAL A 377 -6.32 -8.83 5.61
N LYS A 378 -7.17 -9.19 6.57
CA LYS A 378 -6.88 -10.22 7.58
C LYS A 378 -6.60 -11.58 6.93
N LYS A 379 -7.36 -11.97 5.90
CA LYS A 379 -7.13 -13.20 5.12
C LYS A 379 -5.79 -13.14 4.39
N ASN A 380 -5.46 -12.02 3.76
CA ASN A 380 -4.22 -11.84 2.99
C ASN A 380 -3.00 -11.76 3.92
N LYS A 381 -3.07 -11.08 5.07
CA LYS A 381 -2.03 -11.11 6.12
C LYS A 381 -1.71 -12.54 6.54
N LYS A 382 -2.73 -13.37 6.79
CA LYS A 382 -2.54 -14.80 7.12
C LYS A 382 -1.86 -15.57 5.98
N LYS A 383 -2.28 -15.35 4.72
CA LYS A 383 -1.65 -15.99 3.55
C LYS A 383 -0.19 -15.60 3.39
N VAL A 384 0.12 -14.31 3.51
CA VAL A 384 1.49 -13.78 3.44
C VAL A 384 2.36 -14.40 4.53
N LEU A 385 1.86 -14.46 5.76
CA LEU A 385 2.58 -15.09 6.87
C LEU A 385 2.84 -16.59 6.64
N GLN A 386 1.87 -17.30 6.07
CA GLN A 386 2.03 -18.72 5.71
C GLN A 386 3.05 -18.91 4.58
N ALA A 387 3.00 -18.08 3.54
CA ALA A 387 3.96 -18.11 2.44
C ALA A 387 5.39 -17.84 2.92
N SER A 388 5.57 -16.81 3.75
CA SER A 388 6.87 -16.48 4.36
C SER A 388 7.45 -17.64 5.18
N LYS A 389 6.61 -18.33 5.98
CA LYS A 389 7.02 -19.53 6.73
C LYS A 389 7.43 -20.68 5.82
N ARG A 390 6.69 -20.90 4.73
CA ARG A 390 7.01 -21.93 3.73
C ARG A 390 8.33 -21.63 3.04
N ASP A 391 8.55 -20.38 2.66
CA ASP A 391 9.77 -19.93 1.98
C ASP A 391 10.99 -20.03 2.89
N ALA A 392 10.86 -19.63 4.16
CA ALA A 392 11.92 -19.79 5.14
C ALA A 392 12.27 -21.27 5.35
N LYS A 393 11.28 -22.17 5.31
CA LYS A 393 11.50 -23.61 5.39
C LYS A 393 12.19 -24.14 4.13
N GLU A 394 11.71 -23.79 2.94
CA GLU A 394 12.28 -24.21 1.66
C GLU A 394 13.74 -23.71 1.50
N PHE A 395 14.01 -22.48 1.91
CA PHE A 395 15.37 -21.92 1.93
C PHE A 395 16.28 -22.69 2.88
N ARG A 396 15.84 -23.00 4.11
CA ARG A 396 16.60 -23.82 5.07
C ARG A 396 16.86 -25.22 4.54
N GLU A 397 15.87 -25.86 3.93
CA GLU A 397 16.00 -27.19 3.33
C GLU A 397 16.99 -27.19 2.16
N THR A 398 16.99 -26.11 1.35
CA THR A 398 17.95 -25.92 0.26
C THR A 398 19.37 -25.73 0.79
N GLN A 399 19.57 -24.85 1.79
CA GLN A 399 20.87 -24.67 2.44
C GLN A 399 21.40 -25.96 3.08
N LEU A 400 20.53 -26.74 3.71
CA LEU A 400 20.89 -28.02 4.30
C LEU A 400 21.32 -29.03 3.22
N ARG A 401 20.56 -29.10 2.12
CA ARG A 401 20.90 -29.98 0.98
C ARG A 401 22.23 -29.60 0.34
N ASP A 402 22.51 -28.31 0.19
CA ASP A 402 23.77 -27.82 -0.35
C ASP A 402 24.94 -28.15 0.58
N SER A 403 24.75 -27.99 1.89
CA SER A 403 25.75 -28.37 2.91
C SER A 403 26.06 -29.87 2.85
N VAL A 404 25.03 -30.72 2.73
CA VAL A 404 25.18 -32.17 2.57
C VAL A 404 25.93 -32.52 1.28
N HIS A 405 25.59 -31.88 0.15
CA HIS A 405 26.29 -32.11 -1.11
C HIS A 405 27.75 -31.64 -1.08
N SER A 406 28.06 -30.55 -0.37
CA SER A 406 29.44 -30.11 -0.17
C SER A 406 30.23 -31.13 0.63
N LEU A 407 29.69 -31.57 1.78
CA LEU A 407 30.32 -32.60 2.63
C LEU A 407 30.52 -33.92 1.87
N GLN A 408 29.55 -34.34 1.05
CA GLN A 408 29.69 -35.53 0.22
C GLN A 408 30.85 -35.43 -0.79
N ARG A 409 31.12 -34.23 -1.34
CA ARG A 409 32.26 -34.00 -2.23
C ARG A 409 33.59 -34.06 -1.46
N GLU A 410 33.65 -33.44 -0.29
CA GLU A 410 34.84 -33.48 0.57
C GLU A 410 35.16 -34.90 1.03
N VAL A 411 34.16 -35.66 1.48
CA VAL A 411 34.33 -37.08 1.84
C VAL A 411 34.84 -37.90 0.66
N LYS A 412 34.29 -37.70 -0.54
CA LYS A 412 34.79 -38.38 -1.76
C LYS A 412 36.25 -38.02 -2.07
N GLN A 413 36.65 -36.76 -1.88
CA GLN A 413 38.04 -36.35 -2.05
C GLN A 413 38.95 -36.99 -1.01
N LEU A 414 38.56 -36.99 0.27
CA LEU A 414 39.32 -37.61 1.35
C LEU A 414 39.50 -39.11 1.14
N MET A 415 38.43 -39.83 0.75
CA MET A 415 38.50 -41.26 0.43
C MET A 415 39.43 -41.54 -0.76
N SER A 416 39.44 -40.66 -1.77
CA SER A 416 40.38 -40.76 -2.90
C SER A 416 41.83 -40.58 -2.46
N VAL A 417 42.11 -39.64 -1.56
CA VAL A 417 43.45 -39.44 -0.97
C VAL A 417 43.85 -40.64 -0.11
N LEU A 418 42.95 -41.14 0.74
CA LEU A 418 43.20 -42.28 1.62
C LEU A 418 43.56 -43.53 0.81
N ASN A 419 42.78 -43.83 -0.25
CA ASN A 419 43.03 -44.95 -1.14
C ASN A 419 44.40 -44.87 -1.82
N LYS A 420 44.82 -43.66 -2.23
CA LYS A 420 46.16 -43.42 -2.78
C LYS A 420 47.27 -43.63 -1.75
N MET A 421 47.04 -43.26 -0.48
CA MET A 421 48.01 -43.48 0.60
C MET A 421 48.17 -44.97 0.95
N SER A 422 47.07 -45.72 0.99
CA SER A 422 47.11 -47.18 1.25
C SER A 422 47.81 -47.97 0.14
N SER A 423 47.90 -47.44 -1.09
CA SER A 423 48.70 -48.06 -2.17
C SER A 423 50.21 -47.81 -2.07
N ILE A 424 50.68 -46.99 -1.12
CA ILE A 424 52.10 -46.59 -0.99
C ILE A 424 52.86 -47.40 0.08
N HIS A 425 52.17 -48.22 0.89
CA HIS A 425 52.82 -49.16 1.82
C HIS A 425 52.40 -50.61 1.55
N PRO A 426 53.10 -51.32 0.63
CA PRO A 426 53.07 -52.77 0.65
C PRO A 426 53.79 -53.23 1.93
N THR A 427 53.06 -53.93 2.78
CA THR A 427 53.56 -54.68 3.93
C THR A 427 54.75 -55.53 3.48
N LYS A 428 55.91 -55.34 4.12
CA LYS A 428 57.03 -56.26 4.04
C LYS A 428 56.77 -57.50 4.90
#